data_AF-A0A972TFW4-F1
#
_entry.id   AF-A0A972TFW4-F1
#
_cell.length_a   1.000
_cell.length_b   1.000
_cell.length_c   1.000
_cell.angle_alpha   90.00
_cell.angle_beta   90.00
_cell.angle_gamma   90.00
#
_symmetry.space_group_name_H-M   'P 1'
#
loop_
_entity.id
_entity.type
_entity.pdbx_description
1 polymer ?
#
loop_
_entity_poly.entity_id
_entity_poly.type
_entity_poly.pdbx_seq_one_letter_code
_entity_poly.pdbx_strand_id
1 'polypeptide(L)'
;MNRYKVQAFFKEFPFLAPVLELVEEGGDHGPQTVLSPEYVEEVKVSRIDRGFLEVIPKRDGATGSLVGIRNHESILLFDEKGEVIKEVMQAIDIIHNEAYREDEKEEGETVGEALAEIEDPNTVAYAVCIHTGYRIRDHHSVGGYSITLYKPPKGFTLKEWVEEQERRAKEMLDAQLAEIDAEA
;
A
#
# COMPACT_ATOMS: atom_id res chain seq x y z
N MET A 1 -5.91 19.70 -0.43
CA MET A 1 -5.89 19.64 1.06
C MET A 1 -5.17 20.85 1.65
N ASN A 2 -5.32 21.12 2.95
CA ASN A 2 -4.64 22.23 3.62
C ASN A 2 -3.11 21.99 3.68
N ARG A 3 -2.33 22.88 3.02
CA ARG A 3 -0.86 22.84 2.98
C ARG A 3 -0.21 22.76 4.38
N TYR A 4 -0.79 23.41 5.38
CA TYR A 4 -0.28 23.35 6.75
C TYR A 4 -0.42 21.97 7.38
N LYS A 5 -1.48 21.22 7.03
CA LYS A 5 -1.67 19.83 7.51
C LYS A 5 -0.58 18.92 6.97
N VAL A 6 -0.25 19.05 5.67
CA VAL A 6 0.83 18.29 5.02
C VAL A 6 2.18 18.61 5.66
N GLN A 7 2.48 19.90 5.84
CA GLN A 7 3.73 20.32 6.47
C GLN A 7 3.87 19.82 7.92
N ALA A 8 2.79 19.89 8.70
CA ALA A 8 2.79 19.36 10.06
C ALA A 8 3.02 17.84 10.08
N PHE A 9 2.39 17.11 9.15
CA PHE A 9 2.54 15.66 9.02
C PHE A 9 4.00 15.26 8.73
N PHE A 10 4.65 15.85 7.74
CA PHE A 10 6.07 15.56 7.45
C PHE A 10 7.04 16.05 8.53
N LYS A 11 6.64 17.06 9.32
CA LYS A 11 7.42 17.48 10.49
C LYS A 11 7.31 16.48 11.65
N GLU A 12 6.16 15.84 11.81
CA GLU A 12 5.93 14.78 12.80
C GLU A 12 6.61 13.46 12.38
N PHE A 13 6.60 13.15 11.07
CA PHE A 13 7.15 11.93 10.49
C PHE A 13 8.24 12.25 9.45
N PRO A 14 9.44 12.73 9.88
CA PRO A 14 10.48 13.18 8.96
C PRO A 14 11.06 12.06 8.10
N PHE A 15 10.99 10.80 8.55
CA PHE A 15 11.44 9.64 7.79
C PHE A 15 10.62 9.37 6.52
N LEU A 16 9.48 10.04 6.33
CA LEU A 16 8.71 9.96 5.10
C LEU A 16 9.25 10.90 4.01
N ALA A 17 10.24 11.76 4.31
CA ALA A 17 10.82 12.64 3.30
C ALA A 17 11.55 11.89 2.17
N PRO A 18 12.36 10.83 2.43
CA PRO A 18 12.95 10.02 1.35
C PRO A 18 11.92 9.28 0.50
N VAL A 19 10.75 8.96 1.05
CA VAL A 19 9.64 8.33 0.29
C VAL A 19 9.14 9.26 -0.81
N LEU A 20 9.23 10.58 -0.61
CA LEU A 20 8.90 11.59 -1.62
C LEU A 20 9.93 11.66 -2.76
N GLU A 21 11.07 11.02 -2.60
CA GLU A 21 12.12 10.93 -3.61
C GLU A 21 11.97 9.67 -4.47
N LEU A 22 11.00 8.79 -4.17
CA LEU A 22 10.62 7.68 -5.05
C LEU A 22 9.97 8.26 -6.31
N VAL A 23 10.80 8.52 -7.31
CA VAL A 23 10.39 8.88 -8.66
C VAL A 23 10.01 7.59 -9.36
N GLU A 24 8.72 7.37 -9.64
CA GLU A 24 8.37 6.43 -10.69
C GLU A 24 8.85 7.02 -12.02
N GLU A 25 9.81 6.34 -12.66
CA GLU A 25 10.11 6.57 -14.06
C GLU A 25 8.83 6.34 -14.86
N GLY A 26 8.14 7.43 -15.19
CA GLY A 26 7.12 7.40 -16.21
C GLY A 26 7.78 6.90 -17.48
N GLY A 27 7.49 5.65 -17.87
CA GLY A 27 7.89 5.14 -19.18
C GLY A 27 7.44 6.09 -20.30
N ASP A 28 7.93 5.86 -21.53
CA ASP A 28 7.98 6.75 -22.71
C ASP A 28 6.84 7.76 -22.99
N HIS A 29 5.67 7.66 -22.37
CA HIS A 29 4.49 8.50 -22.63
C HIS A 29 3.78 9.07 -21.37
N GLY A 30 4.33 8.93 -20.16
CA GLY A 30 3.73 9.49 -18.93
C GLY A 30 4.57 10.59 -18.28
N PRO A 31 3.97 11.65 -17.68
CA PRO A 31 4.75 12.58 -16.87
C PRO A 31 5.35 11.84 -15.67
N GLN A 32 6.63 12.10 -15.37
CA GLN A 32 7.26 11.64 -14.14
C GLN A 32 6.42 12.09 -12.95
N THR A 33 5.98 11.14 -12.12
CA THR A 33 5.28 11.46 -10.88
C THR A 33 6.34 11.86 -9.85
N VAL A 34 6.71 13.14 -9.85
CA VAL A 34 7.53 13.70 -8.76
C VAL A 34 6.62 13.83 -7.54
N LEU A 35 6.87 13.02 -6.51
CA LEU A 35 6.13 13.09 -5.25
C LEU A 35 6.54 14.33 -4.46
N SER A 36 6.08 15.52 -4.86
CA SER A 36 6.31 16.76 -4.11
C SER A 36 5.17 17.00 -3.11
N PRO A 37 5.45 17.56 -1.90
CA PRO A 37 4.43 17.88 -0.90
C PRO A 37 3.24 18.71 -1.42
N GLU A 38 3.42 19.45 -2.52
CA GLU A 38 2.36 20.23 -3.16
C GLU A 38 1.32 19.40 -3.94
N TYR A 39 1.66 18.18 -4.33
CA TYR A 39 0.76 17.22 -5.00
C TYR A 39 0.11 16.22 -4.02
N VAL A 40 0.37 16.35 -2.71
CA VAL A 40 -0.28 15.52 -1.69
C VAL A 40 -1.74 15.93 -1.55
N GLU A 41 -2.63 15.05 -1.97
CA GLU A 41 -4.07 15.24 -1.90
C GLU A 41 -4.63 14.91 -0.53
N GLU A 42 -4.10 13.86 0.11
CA GLU A 42 -4.52 13.44 1.46
C GLU A 42 -3.35 12.88 2.29
N VAL A 43 -3.32 13.24 3.58
CA VAL A 43 -2.50 12.55 4.60
C VAL A 43 -3.40 12.07 5.72
N LYS A 44 -3.20 10.82 6.12
CA LYS A 44 -3.98 10.14 7.16
C LYS A 44 -3.06 9.33 8.07
N VAL A 45 -3.41 9.30 9.36
CA VAL A 45 -2.85 8.34 10.32
C VAL A 45 -3.96 7.40 10.72
N SER A 46 -3.74 6.11 10.56
CA SER A 46 -4.68 5.06 10.95
C SER A 46 -4.00 4.05 11.87
N ARG A 47 -4.78 3.20 12.51
CA ARG A 47 -4.26 2.02 13.21
C ARG A 47 -4.45 0.81 12.31
N ILE A 48 -3.53 -0.13 12.40
CA ILE A 48 -3.66 -1.43 11.76
C ILE A 48 -4.87 -2.14 12.38
N ASP A 49 -5.72 -2.67 11.52
CA ASP A 49 -6.79 -3.58 11.87
C ASP A 49 -6.58 -4.92 11.14
N ARG A 50 -7.53 -5.84 11.30
CA ARG A 50 -7.46 -7.14 10.62
C ARG A 50 -7.52 -6.98 9.10
N GLY A 51 -8.39 -6.11 8.61
CA GLY A 51 -8.58 -5.89 7.18
C GLY A 51 -7.28 -5.46 6.50
N PHE A 52 -6.47 -4.65 7.19
CA PHE A 52 -5.15 -4.22 6.69
C PHE A 52 -4.19 -5.39 6.41
N LEU A 53 -4.18 -6.45 7.23
CA LEU A 53 -3.29 -7.60 7.01
C LEU A 53 -3.67 -8.41 5.76
N GLU A 54 -4.95 -8.35 5.38
CA GLU A 54 -5.51 -9.04 4.20
C GLU A 54 -5.42 -8.17 2.93
N VAL A 55 -4.92 -6.92 3.03
CA VAL A 55 -4.76 -6.04 1.87
C VAL A 55 -3.64 -6.55 0.98
N ILE A 56 -3.92 -6.60 -0.33
CA ILE A 56 -2.92 -6.75 -1.38
C ILE A 56 -2.83 -5.40 -2.09
N PRO A 57 -1.69 -4.69 -2.03
CA PRO A 57 -1.52 -3.45 -2.77
C PRO A 57 -1.63 -3.69 -4.27
N LYS A 58 -2.17 -2.73 -5.02
CA LYS A 58 -2.46 -2.90 -6.45
C LYS A 58 -1.74 -1.90 -7.33
N ARG A 59 -1.35 -2.38 -8.51
CA ARG A 59 -0.95 -1.56 -9.64
C ARG A 59 -1.85 -1.89 -10.81
N ASP A 60 -2.81 -1.02 -11.07
CA ASP A 60 -3.76 -1.19 -12.15
C ASP A 60 -3.64 -0.07 -13.18
N GLY A 61 -4.01 -0.39 -14.42
CA GLY A 61 -4.01 0.62 -15.45
C GLY A 61 -4.60 0.16 -16.77
N ALA A 62 -4.97 1.14 -17.56
CA ALA A 62 -5.31 0.97 -18.96
C ALA A 62 -4.46 1.95 -19.76
N THR A 63 -3.71 1.43 -20.73
CA THR A 63 -2.84 2.25 -21.57
C THR A 63 -3.17 2.03 -23.04
N GLY A 64 -3.05 3.08 -23.85
CA GLY A 64 -3.26 3.02 -25.29
C GLY A 64 -3.15 4.37 -25.96
N SER A 65 -3.48 4.41 -27.25
CA SER A 65 -3.28 5.55 -28.14
C SER A 65 -4.04 6.83 -27.77
N LEU A 66 -4.99 6.80 -26.84
CA LEU A 66 -5.86 7.93 -26.48
C LEU A 66 -6.03 8.19 -24.98
N VAL A 67 -5.70 7.23 -24.11
CA VAL A 67 -5.90 7.37 -22.66
C VAL A 67 -4.86 6.53 -21.91
N GLY A 68 -4.26 7.13 -20.88
CA GLY A 68 -3.50 6.41 -19.85
C GLY A 68 -4.14 6.66 -18.50
N ILE A 69 -4.78 5.63 -17.93
CA ILE A 69 -5.14 5.61 -16.50
C ILE A 69 -4.17 4.65 -15.84
N ARG A 70 -3.51 5.11 -14.78
CA ARG A 70 -2.68 4.28 -13.92
C ARG A 70 -2.99 4.65 -12.49
N ASN A 71 -3.27 3.64 -11.68
CA ASN A 71 -3.31 3.74 -10.23
C ASN A 71 -2.27 2.79 -9.67
N HIS A 72 -1.63 3.22 -8.60
CA HIS A 72 -0.54 2.49 -8.03
C HIS A 72 -0.55 2.67 -6.51
N GLU A 73 -0.54 1.55 -5.80
CA GLU A 73 -0.57 1.49 -4.35
C GLU A 73 0.69 0.81 -3.85
N SER A 74 1.60 1.53 -3.20
CA SER A 74 2.75 0.93 -2.52
C SER A 74 2.47 0.83 -1.04
N ILE A 75 2.80 -0.31 -0.42
CA ILE A 75 2.84 -0.45 1.03
C ILE A 75 4.28 -0.73 1.44
N LEU A 76 4.85 0.22 2.19
CA LEU A 76 6.22 0.16 2.69
C LEU A 76 6.20 -0.08 4.20
N LEU A 77 6.99 -1.06 4.65
CA LEU A 77 7.16 -1.40 6.05
C LEU A 77 8.44 -0.74 6.57
N PHE A 78 8.34 -0.02 7.67
CA PHE A 78 9.43 0.77 8.24
C PHE A 78 9.78 0.33 9.66
N ASP A 79 11.05 0.44 10.01
CA ASP A 79 11.52 0.28 11.38
C ASP A 79 11.29 1.54 12.25
N GLU A 80 11.67 1.48 13.53
CA GLU A 80 11.58 2.63 14.45
C GLU A 80 12.47 3.81 14.05
N LYS A 81 13.53 3.58 13.29
CA LYS A 81 14.44 4.61 12.77
C LYS A 81 13.90 5.25 11.49
N GLY A 82 12.88 4.64 10.89
CA GLY A 82 12.30 5.08 9.63
C GLY A 82 13.05 4.57 8.40
N GLU A 83 13.79 3.47 8.53
CA GLU A 83 14.38 2.74 7.41
C GLU A 83 13.36 1.76 6.82
N VAL A 84 13.34 1.62 5.49
CA VAL A 84 12.45 0.66 4.81
C VAL A 84 12.99 -0.75 5.05
N ILE A 85 12.19 -1.59 5.68
CA ILE A 85 12.49 -3.02 5.90
C ILE A 85 12.10 -3.82 4.66
N LYS A 86 10.87 -3.62 4.18
CA LYS A 86 10.29 -4.35 3.05
C LYS A 86 9.23 -3.51 2.36
N GLU A 87 9.15 -3.65 1.04
CA GLU A 87 7.99 -3.26 0.24
C GLU A 87 7.11 -4.48 -0.01
N VAL A 88 5.80 -4.34 0.20
CA VAL A 88 4.82 -5.40 -0.03
C VAL A 88 4.58 -5.56 -1.53
N MET A 89 4.78 -6.77 -2.06
CA MET A 89 4.60 -7.06 -3.48
C MET A 89 3.16 -6.79 -3.95
N GLN A 90 3.05 -6.10 -5.08
CA GLN A 90 1.78 -5.63 -5.61
C GLN A 90 1.14 -6.66 -6.53
N ALA A 91 -0.19 -6.68 -6.56
CA ALA A 91 -0.92 -7.30 -7.66
C ALA A 91 -0.91 -6.34 -8.86
N ILE A 92 -0.51 -6.84 -10.03
CA ILE A 92 -0.45 -6.07 -11.27
C ILE A 92 -1.61 -6.49 -12.17
N ASP A 93 -2.37 -5.51 -12.68
CA ASP A 93 -3.42 -5.72 -13.70
C ASP A 93 -3.39 -4.53 -14.68
N ILE A 94 -2.54 -4.62 -15.70
CA ILE A 94 -2.37 -3.57 -16.71
C ILE A 94 -2.88 -4.06 -18.06
N ILE A 95 -3.88 -3.35 -18.58
CA ILE A 95 -4.51 -3.64 -19.86
C ILE A 95 -3.94 -2.73 -20.95
N HIS A 96 -3.54 -3.32 -22.08
CA HIS A 96 -2.99 -2.59 -23.22
C HIS A 96 -3.96 -2.58 -24.41
N ASN A 97 -4.30 -1.38 -24.90
CA ASN A 97 -5.15 -1.18 -26.07
C ASN A 97 -4.34 -1.03 -27.39
N GLU A 98 -3.02 -1.19 -27.34
CA GLU A 98 -2.15 -1.16 -28.50
C GLU A 98 -2.09 -2.52 -29.18
N ALA A 99 -2.10 -2.55 -30.50
CA ALA A 99 -1.88 -3.78 -31.23
C ALA A 99 -0.49 -4.35 -30.88
N TYR A 100 -0.43 -5.65 -30.60
CA TYR A 100 0.81 -6.41 -30.31
C TYR A 100 1.45 -6.20 -28.94
N ARG A 101 0.76 -5.58 -27.98
CA ARG A 101 1.20 -5.52 -26.59
C ARG A 101 0.38 -6.47 -25.72
N GLU A 102 1.06 -7.30 -24.94
CA GLU A 102 0.42 -8.26 -24.03
C GLU A 102 0.06 -7.58 -22.70
N ASP A 103 -1.10 -7.94 -22.15
CA ASP A 103 -1.53 -7.50 -20.82
C ASP A 103 -0.57 -8.02 -19.74
N GLU A 104 -0.30 -7.21 -18.72
CA GLU A 104 0.56 -7.58 -17.60
C GLU A 104 -0.31 -8.00 -16.41
N LYS A 105 -0.11 -9.24 -15.92
CA LYS A 105 -0.82 -9.77 -14.75
C LYS A 105 0.15 -10.48 -13.81
N GLU A 106 0.19 -10.03 -12.57
CA GLU A 106 0.98 -10.66 -11.51
C GLU A 106 0.14 -10.73 -10.24
N GLU A 107 0.24 -11.86 -9.54
CA GLU A 107 -0.33 -12.00 -8.20
C GLU A 107 0.57 -11.27 -7.21
N GLY A 108 -0.02 -10.41 -6.39
CA GLY A 108 0.68 -9.74 -5.29
C GLY A 108 0.72 -10.60 -4.04
N GLU A 109 1.30 -10.06 -2.98
CA GLU A 109 1.23 -10.66 -1.64
C GLU A 109 0.37 -9.78 -0.72
N THR A 110 -0.24 -10.41 0.28
CA THR A 110 -0.90 -9.70 1.36
C THR A 110 0.13 -9.05 2.29
N VAL A 111 -0.28 -7.99 3.00
CA VAL A 111 0.59 -7.41 4.04
C VAL A 111 0.96 -8.45 5.12
N GLY A 112 0.05 -9.36 5.46
CA GLY A 112 0.31 -10.45 6.40
C GLY A 112 1.41 -11.41 5.91
N GLU A 113 1.35 -11.83 4.64
CA GLU A 113 2.41 -12.65 4.03
C GLU A 113 3.75 -11.90 4.02
N ALA A 114 3.73 -10.63 3.63
CA ALA A 114 4.95 -9.82 3.62
C ALA A 114 5.61 -9.73 5.00
N LEU A 115 4.80 -9.60 6.06
CA LEU A 115 5.27 -9.58 7.45
C LEU A 115 5.82 -10.93 7.91
N ALA A 116 5.23 -12.04 7.48
CA ALA A 116 5.67 -13.39 7.84
C ALA A 116 7.05 -13.74 7.25
N GLU A 117 7.45 -13.10 6.14
CA GLU A 117 8.77 -13.27 5.52
C GLU A 117 9.90 -12.49 6.20
N ILE A 118 9.57 -11.49 7.04
CA ILE A 118 10.58 -10.69 7.74
C ILE A 118 11.17 -11.51 8.89
N GLU A 119 12.50 -11.56 8.98
CA GLU A 119 13.23 -12.35 10.00
C GLU A 119 12.82 -11.99 11.45
N ASP A 120 12.63 -10.70 11.73
CA ASP A 120 12.03 -10.23 12.99
C ASP A 120 10.91 -9.20 12.73
N PRO A 121 9.64 -9.62 12.68
CA PRO A 121 8.50 -8.73 12.42
C PRO A 121 8.29 -7.68 13.51
N ASN A 122 8.90 -7.83 14.71
CA ASN A 122 8.85 -6.80 15.76
C ASN A 122 9.62 -5.54 15.39
N THR A 123 10.53 -5.63 14.42
CA THR A 123 11.28 -4.46 13.94
C THR A 123 10.38 -3.47 13.21
N VAL A 124 9.23 -3.92 12.68
CA VAL A 124 8.28 -3.08 11.96
C VAL A 124 7.51 -2.17 12.94
N ALA A 125 7.78 -0.88 12.87
CA ALA A 125 7.14 0.14 13.69
C ALA A 125 5.99 0.85 12.97
N TYR A 126 6.08 0.96 11.64
CA TYR A 126 5.09 1.65 10.81
C TYR A 126 4.88 0.91 9.51
N ALA A 127 3.65 0.96 8.99
CA ALA A 127 3.39 0.66 7.59
C ALA A 127 2.87 1.92 6.90
N VAL A 128 3.34 2.21 5.70
CA VAL A 128 2.97 3.42 4.95
C VAL A 128 2.38 2.97 3.63
N CYS A 129 1.10 3.28 3.44
CA CYS A 129 0.42 3.10 2.17
C CYS A 129 0.47 4.41 1.39
N ILE A 130 0.94 4.34 0.15
CA ILE A 130 1.04 5.45 -0.78
C ILE A 130 0.17 5.08 -1.97
N HIS A 131 -0.87 5.87 -2.22
CA HIS A 131 -1.71 5.71 -3.41
C HIS A 131 -1.39 6.85 -4.36
N THR A 132 -0.84 6.54 -5.53
CA THR A 132 -0.58 7.46 -6.63
C THR A 132 -1.55 7.17 -7.77
N GLY A 133 -1.91 8.20 -8.52
CA GLY A 133 -2.72 8.02 -9.72
C GLY A 133 -2.99 9.33 -10.45
N TYR A 134 -3.59 9.20 -11.63
CA TYR A 134 -4.01 10.35 -12.42
C TYR A 134 -5.51 10.59 -12.26
N ARG A 135 -5.88 11.84 -11.96
CA ARG A 135 -7.28 12.29 -12.06
C ARG A 135 -7.44 13.18 -13.29
N ILE A 136 -8.52 12.98 -14.03
CA ILE A 136 -8.87 13.85 -15.15
C ILE A 136 -9.51 15.12 -14.58
N ARG A 137 -8.87 16.27 -14.78
CA ARG A 137 -9.40 17.60 -14.45
C ARG A 137 -9.28 18.50 -15.66
N ASP A 138 -10.41 19.08 -16.09
CA ASP A 138 -10.45 20.03 -17.21
C ASP A 138 -9.77 19.51 -18.49
N HIS A 139 -9.96 18.21 -18.82
CA HIS A 139 -9.34 17.49 -19.94
C HIS A 139 -7.82 17.24 -19.83
N HIS A 140 -7.22 17.54 -18.68
CA HIS A 140 -5.82 17.22 -18.37
C HIS A 140 -5.71 16.16 -17.28
N SER A 141 -4.77 15.22 -17.45
CA SER A 141 -4.40 14.30 -16.38
C SER A 141 -3.55 15.05 -15.35
N VAL A 142 -4.06 15.19 -14.13
CA VAL A 142 -3.34 15.76 -13.01
C VAL A 142 -2.97 14.61 -12.07
N GLY A 143 -1.66 14.42 -11.87
CA GLY A 143 -1.14 13.48 -10.89
C GLY A 143 -1.39 13.99 -9.47
N GLY A 144 -1.74 13.08 -8.58
CA GLY A 144 -1.87 13.34 -7.16
C GLY A 144 -1.54 12.08 -6.38
N TYR A 145 -1.27 12.23 -5.09
CA TYR A 145 -1.06 11.08 -4.23
C TYR A 145 -1.60 11.30 -2.83
N SER A 146 -1.92 10.20 -2.17
CA SER A 146 -2.33 10.17 -0.77
C SER A 146 -1.40 9.26 0.02
N ILE A 147 -1.15 9.63 1.28
CA ILE A 147 -0.33 8.86 2.20
C ILE A 147 -1.16 8.48 3.41
N THR A 148 -1.23 7.19 3.72
CA THR A 148 -1.76 6.70 4.98
C THR A 148 -0.66 6.02 5.77
N LEU A 149 -0.30 6.60 6.92
CA LEU A 149 0.59 5.98 7.89
C LEU A 149 -0.24 5.13 8.86
N TYR A 150 0.06 3.84 8.91
CA TYR A 150 -0.54 2.87 9.81
C TYR A 150 0.38 2.61 11.00
N LYS A 151 -0.18 2.80 12.20
CA LYS A 151 0.47 2.50 13.47
C LYS A 151 -0.04 1.15 14.02
N PRO A 152 0.78 0.43 14.80
CA PRO A 152 0.33 -0.74 15.53
C PRO A 152 -0.90 -0.44 16.42
N PRO A 153 -1.74 -1.45 16.71
CA PRO A 153 -2.78 -1.34 17.72
C PRO A 153 -2.23 -0.93 19.08
N LYS A 154 -3.05 -0.32 19.94
CA LYS A 154 -2.56 0.16 21.25
C LYS A 154 -2.21 -1.04 22.14
N GLY A 155 -0.97 -1.07 22.62
CA GLY A 155 -0.51 -2.11 23.55
C GLY A 155 -0.16 -3.43 22.89
N PHE A 156 -0.02 -3.45 21.56
CA PHE A 156 0.49 -4.58 20.80
C PHE A 156 1.67 -4.12 19.94
N THR A 157 2.70 -4.96 19.84
CA THR A 157 3.61 -4.90 18.69
C THR A 157 2.92 -5.43 17.45
N LEU A 158 3.50 -5.17 16.28
CA LEU A 158 2.94 -5.67 15.02
C LEU A 158 2.94 -7.20 14.98
N LYS A 159 4.00 -7.83 15.49
CA LYS A 159 4.10 -9.29 15.62
C LYS A 159 3.05 -9.87 16.57
N GLU A 160 2.92 -9.32 17.78
CA GLU A 160 1.92 -9.78 18.75
C GLU A 160 0.51 -9.69 18.17
N TRP A 161 0.26 -8.67 17.34
CA TRP A 161 -1.00 -8.52 16.64
C TRP A 161 -1.21 -9.59 15.56
N VAL A 162 -0.19 -9.88 14.73
CA VAL A 162 -0.23 -10.92 13.70
C VAL A 162 -0.46 -12.29 14.34
N GLU A 163 0.33 -12.66 15.35
CA GLU A 163 0.19 -13.94 16.07
C GLU A 163 -1.21 -14.11 16.69
N GLU A 164 -1.77 -13.03 17.25
CA GLU A 164 -3.14 -13.05 17.77
C GLU A 164 -4.20 -13.22 16.66
N GLN A 165 -3.99 -12.62 15.49
CA GLN A 165 -4.90 -12.84 14.35
C GLN A 165 -4.79 -14.27 13.81
N GLU A 166 -3.58 -14.84 13.71
CA GLU A 166 -3.38 -16.23 13.31
C GLU A 166 -4.04 -17.21 14.27
N ARG A 167 -3.86 -17.01 15.58
CA ARG A 167 -4.49 -17.83 16.62
C ARG A 167 -6.01 -17.79 16.49
N ARG A 168 -6.60 -16.59 16.33
CA ARG A 168 -8.05 -16.43 16.14
C ARG A 168 -8.55 -17.09 14.86
N ALA A 169 -7.81 -16.94 13.76
CA ALA A 169 -8.18 -17.56 12.48
C ALA A 169 -8.20 -19.08 12.61
N LYS A 170 -7.20 -19.66 13.30
CA LYS A 170 -7.16 -21.09 13.59
C LYS A 170 -8.32 -21.55 14.48
N GLU A 171 -8.60 -20.82 15.56
CA GLU A 171 -9.73 -21.14 16.45
C GLU A 171 -11.08 -21.09 15.71
N MET A 172 -11.27 -20.14 14.79
CA MET A 172 -12.45 -20.07 13.95
C MET A 172 -12.55 -21.25 12.97
N LEU A 173 -11.43 -21.64 12.35
CA LEU A 173 -11.39 -22.78 11.44
C LEU A 173 -11.69 -24.09 12.16
N ASP A 174 -11.09 -24.30 13.33
CA ASP A 174 -11.33 -25.49 14.17
C ASP A 174 -12.80 -25.58 14.59
N ALA A 175 -13.42 -24.44 14.92
CA ALA A 175 -14.86 -24.39 15.23
C ALA A 175 -15.74 -24.73 14.01
N GLN A 176 -15.41 -24.21 12.82
CA GLN A 176 -16.15 -24.52 11.58
C GLN A 176 -16.02 -25.99 11.19
N LEU A 177 -14.82 -26.58 11.33
CA LEU A 177 -14.60 -28.00 11.06
C LEU A 177 -15.42 -28.87 12.02
N ALA A 178 -15.45 -28.51 13.30
CA ALA A 178 -16.26 -29.23 14.30
C ALA A 178 -17.77 -29.15 14.02
N GLU A 179 -18.27 -28.03 13.48
CA GLU A 179 -19.67 -27.91 13.04
C GLU A 179 -19.97 -28.82 11.84
N ILE A 180 -19.08 -28.86 10.84
CA ILE A 180 -19.23 -29.74 9.67
C ILE A 180 -19.23 -31.23 10.08
N ASP A 181 -18.32 -31.62 10.97
CA ASP A 181 -18.24 -32.99 11.48
C ASP A 181 -19.45 -33.38 12.35
N ALA A 182 -20.14 -32.41 12.97
CA ALA A 182 -21.35 -32.64 13.75
C ALA A 182 -22.63 -32.75 12.88
N GLU A 183 -22.60 -32.23 11.65
CA GLU A 183 -23.69 -32.32 10.67
C GLU A 183 -23.59 -33.53 9.73
N ALA A 184 -22.44 -34.23 9.72
CA ALA A 184 -22.16 -35.44 8.93
C ALA A 184 -22.56 -36.75 9.63
#